data_AF-A0A6A4CLL6-F1
#
_entry.id   AF-A0A6A4CLL6-F1
#
_cell.length_a   1.000
_cell.length_b   1.000
_cell.length_c   1.000
_cell.angle_alpha   90.00
_cell.angle_beta   90.00
_cell.angle_gamma   90.00
#
_symmetry.space_group_name_H-M   'P 1'
#
loop_
_entity.id
_entity.type
_entity.pdbx_description
1 polymer ?
#
loop_
_entity_poly.entity_id
_entity_poly.type
_entity_poly.pdbx_seq_one_letter_code
_entity_poly.pdbx_strand_id
1 'polypeptide(L)'
;MVKLSDSVVAQAQLTVLARAWADPERRRLIVRLLFSGATGALTLALLHETFKGMCRTPWEALRLVARLAAVVASTIVGFMARGCKPRFKNWTLRFDILRAVIRECARGARGERMVIDAKHARVIWSQSAAFGSVLGWFACRQHGRRLEPVHANGLEHVWLRSAAPLTPTTKRFVVLYVHGGGFAVMSPRLYIAFGATLAVAIEKELRRQLGT
;
A
#
# COMPACT_ATOMS: atom_id res chain seq x y z
N MET A 1 -28.46 -6.10 9.45
CA MET A 1 -27.79 -6.30 10.75
C MET A 1 -26.28 -6.30 10.54
N VAL A 2 -25.63 -5.17 10.76
CA VAL A 2 -24.20 -4.96 10.44
C VAL A 2 -23.45 -4.57 11.72
N LYS A 3 -22.41 -5.34 12.03
CA LYS A 3 -21.18 -4.97 12.77
C LYS A 3 -21.31 -4.07 14.00
N LEU A 4 -21.73 -4.63 15.12
CA LEU A 4 -21.43 -4.10 16.46
C LEU A 4 -20.14 -4.69 17.06
N SER A 5 -19.66 -5.82 16.54
CA SER A 5 -18.47 -6.53 17.06
C SER A 5 -17.17 -5.78 16.77
N ASP A 6 -16.97 -5.29 15.54
CA ASP A 6 -15.73 -4.64 15.11
C ASP A 6 -15.48 -3.30 15.84
N SER A 7 -16.54 -2.56 16.20
CA SER A 7 -16.42 -1.27 16.90
C SER A 7 -16.03 -1.44 18.37
N VAL A 8 -16.55 -2.47 19.04
CA VAL A 8 -16.25 -2.77 20.44
C VAL A 8 -14.81 -3.28 20.58
N VAL A 9 -14.35 -4.14 19.67
CA VAL A 9 -12.96 -4.61 19.64
C VAL A 9 -11.99 -3.45 19.35
N ALA A 10 -12.31 -2.57 18.41
CA ALA A 10 -11.50 -1.40 18.11
C ALA A 10 -11.44 -0.41 19.29
N GLN A 11 -12.57 -0.15 19.96
CA GLN A 11 -12.61 0.69 21.17
C GLN A 11 -11.82 0.07 22.33
N ALA A 12 -11.90 -1.25 22.53
CA ALA A 12 -11.15 -1.97 23.55
C ALA A 12 -9.63 -1.91 23.30
N GLN A 13 -9.19 -2.09 22.05
CA GLN A 13 -7.78 -1.95 21.69
C GLN A 13 -7.26 -0.52 21.87
N LEU A 14 -8.07 0.49 21.52
CA LEU A 14 -7.75 1.90 21.74
C LEU A 14 -7.66 2.26 23.22
N THR A 15 -8.53 1.70 24.08
CA THR A 15 -8.50 1.94 25.53
C THR A 15 -7.32 1.25 26.20
N VAL A 16 -6.93 0.06 25.74
CA VAL A 16 -5.72 -0.62 26.23
C VAL A 16 -4.45 0.15 25.83
N LEU A 17 -4.37 0.62 24.58
CA LEU A 17 -3.27 1.47 24.12
C LEU A 17 -3.24 2.81 24.85
N ALA A 18 -4.39 3.46 25.05
CA ALA A 18 -4.50 4.72 25.78
C ALA A 18 -4.09 4.56 27.25
N ARG A 19 -4.52 3.48 27.93
CA ARG A 19 -4.09 3.17 29.31
C ARG A 19 -2.59 2.85 29.40
N ALA A 20 -2.06 2.10 28.44
CA ALA A 20 -0.62 1.80 28.39
C ALA A 20 0.23 3.07 28.14
N TRP A 21 -0.32 4.08 27.46
CA TRP A 21 0.34 5.36 27.21
C TRP A 21 0.13 6.42 28.30
N ALA A 22 -0.93 6.28 29.10
CA ALA A 22 -1.24 7.17 30.22
C ALA A 22 -0.33 6.95 31.44
N ASP A 23 0.22 5.75 31.61
CA ASP A 23 1.18 5.44 32.67
C ASP A 23 2.60 5.93 32.29
N PRO A 24 3.14 6.93 33.01
CA PRO A 24 4.45 7.50 32.70
C PRO A 24 5.61 6.52 32.91
N GLU A 25 5.50 5.54 33.81
CA GLU A 25 6.53 4.51 34.03
C GLU A 25 6.49 3.46 32.92
N ARG A 26 5.29 3.00 32.54
CA ARG A 26 5.11 2.10 31.39
C ARG A 26 5.54 2.73 30.07
N ARG A 27 5.23 4.01 29.87
CA ARG A 27 5.71 4.80 28.72
C ARG A 27 7.23 4.91 28.73
N ARG A 28 7.85 5.19 29.88
CA ARG A 28 9.32 5.22 30.00
C ARG A 28 9.95 3.87 29.72
N LEU A 29 9.35 2.77 30.20
CA LEU A 29 9.79 1.40 29.92
C LEU A 29 9.67 1.04 28.44
N ILE A 30 8.54 1.34 27.80
CA ILE A 30 8.32 1.09 26.36
C ILE A 30 9.30 1.92 25.52
N VAL A 31 9.47 3.20 25.83
CA VAL A 31 10.46 4.07 25.16
C VAL A 31 11.87 3.53 25.42
N ARG A 32 12.22 3.15 26.65
CA ARG A 32 13.53 2.54 26.92
C ARG A 32 13.70 1.23 26.15
N LEU A 33 12.73 0.33 26.10
CA LEU A 33 12.80 -0.93 25.33
C LEU A 33 12.93 -0.70 23.83
N LEU A 34 12.18 0.26 23.27
CA LEU A 34 12.23 0.60 21.85
C LEU A 34 13.51 1.34 21.47
N PHE A 35 14.13 2.07 22.41
CA PHE A 35 15.31 2.91 22.16
C PHE A 35 16.58 2.44 22.90
N SER A 36 16.57 1.31 23.61
CA SER A 36 17.75 0.75 24.29
C SER A 36 18.54 -0.14 23.34
N GLY A 37 19.82 0.14 23.22
CA GLY A 37 20.82 -0.74 22.61
C GLY A 37 20.38 -1.37 21.28
N ALA A 38 20.34 -2.70 21.24
CA ALA A 38 20.09 -3.49 20.03
C ALA A 38 18.71 -3.26 19.42
N THR A 39 17.65 -3.09 20.21
CA THR A 39 16.28 -2.90 19.71
C THR A 39 16.11 -1.56 19.02
N GLY A 40 16.71 -0.50 19.57
CA GLY A 40 16.71 0.83 18.94
C GLY A 40 17.48 0.83 17.62
N ALA A 41 18.66 0.19 17.60
CA ALA A 41 19.44 0.01 16.38
C ALA A 41 18.67 -0.79 15.31
N LEU A 42 18.04 -1.89 15.70
CA LEU A 42 17.23 -2.72 14.79
C LEU A 42 16.04 -1.94 14.23
N THR A 43 15.30 -1.22 15.09
CA THR A 43 14.17 -0.40 14.67
C THR A 43 14.60 0.67 13.67
N LEU A 44 15.72 1.35 13.94
CA LEU A 44 16.24 2.38 13.04
C LEU A 44 16.74 1.79 11.71
N ALA A 45 17.37 0.61 11.74
CA ALA A 45 17.80 -0.10 10.54
C ALA A 45 16.60 -0.53 9.69
N LEU A 46 15.56 -1.12 10.29
CA LEU A 46 14.33 -1.48 9.60
C LEU A 46 13.63 -0.25 9.01
N LEU A 47 13.59 0.85 9.76
CA LEU A 47 13.03 2.11 9.28
C LEU A 47 13.81 2.64 8.08
N HIS A 48 15.13 2.67 8.19
CA HIS A 48 15.98 3.12 7.11
C HIS A 48 15.83 2.25 5.87
N GLU A 49 15.86 0.92 6.00
CA GLU A 49 15.66 -0.01 4.88
C GLU A 49 14.28 0.17 4.23
N THR A 50 13.23 0.40 5.02
CA THR A 50 11.88 0.67 4.49
C THR A 50 11.86 1.95 3.65
N PHE A 51 12.51 3.02 4.12
CA PHE A 51 12.51 4.33 3.45
C PHE A 51 13.75 4.57 2.58
N LYS A 52 14.58 3.56 2.33
CA LYS A 52 15.87 3.68 1.63
C LYS A 52 15.74 4.18 0.18
N GLY A 53 14.60 3.90 -0.44
CA GLY A 53 14.24 4.45 -1.75
C GLY A 53 13.99 5.97 -1.76
N MET A 54 13.72 6.58 -0.61
CA MET A 54 13.38 8.02 -0.48
C MET A 54 14.41 8.82 0.34
N CYS A 55 15.05 8.15 1.30
CA CYS A 55 15.88 8.76 2.34
C CYS A 55 17.32 8.24 2.25
N ARG A 56 18.30 9.15 2.32
CA ARG A 56 19.73 8.79 2.30
C ARG A 56 20.25 8.33 3.66
N THR A 57 19.67 8.87 4.72
CA THR A 57 20.14 8.65 6.10
C THR A 57 19.00 8.17 6.98
N PRO A 58 19.30 7.43 8.07
CA PRO A 58 18.29 7.03 9.04
C PRO A 58 17.59 8.24 9.68
N TRP A 59 18.28 9.37 9.82
CA TRP A 59 17.70 10.61 10.34
C TRP A 59 16.67 11.25 9.39
N GLU A 60 16.90 11.15 8.07
CA GLU A 60 15.88 11.53 7.08
C GLU A 60 14.65 10.61 7.17
N ALA A 61 14.85 9.31 7.36
CA ALA A 61 13.74 8.35 7.52
C ALA A 61 12.90 8.66 8.77
N LEU A 62 13.54 8.94 9.91
CA LEU A 62 12.82 9.32 11.14
C LEU A 62 12.04 10.64 10.96
N ARG A 63 12.66 11.66 10.35
CA ARG A 63 11.99 12.92 10.04
C ARG A 63 10.81 12.73 9.08
N LEU A 64 10.94 11.84 8.10
CA LEU A 64 9.85 11.51 7.18
C LEU A 64 8.70 10.85 7.94
N VAL A 65 8.96 9.89 8.81
CA VAL A 65 7.94 9.21 9.62
C VAL A 65 7.18 10.17 10.51
N ALA A 66 7.88 11.09 11.19
CA ALA A 66 7.23 12.12 11.98
C ALA A 66 6.32 13.03 11.13
N ARG A 67 6.78 13.42 9.93
CA ARG A 67 5.96 14.22 8.99
C ARG A 67 4.76 13.44 8.47
N LEU A 68 4.93 12.16 8.13
CA LEU A 68 3.84 11.30 7.69
C LEU A 68 2.79 11.15 8.78
N ALA A 69 3.19 10.93 10.03
CA ALA A 69 2.27 10.89 11.16
C ALA A 69 1.48 12.19 11.32
N ALA A 70 2.15 13.35 11.22
CA ALA A 70 1.49 14.65 11.27
C ALA A 70 0.53 14.89 10.08
N VAL A 71 0.91 14.46 8.87
CA VAL A 71 0.07 14.57 7.67
C VAL A 71 -1.16 13.67 7.76
N VAL A 72 -1.01 12.43 8.26
CA VAL A 72 -2.13 11.52 8.50
C VAL A 72 -3.07 12.10 9.56
N ALA A 73 -2.53 12.53 10.70
CA ALA A 73 -3.31 13.13 11.78
C ALA A 73 -4.07 14.38 11.32
N SER A 74 -3.41 15.31 10.63
CA SER A 74 -4.05 16.51 10.09
C SER A 74 -5.12 16.20 9.02
N THR A 75 -4.91 15.16 8.20
CA THR A 75 -5.92 14.72 7.23
C THR A 75 -7.16 14.16 7.91
N ILE A 76 -6.98 13.37 8.98
CA ILE A 76 -8.07 12.81 9.79
C ILE A 76 -8.81 13.93 10.51
N VAL A 77 -8.10 14.84 11.19
CA VAL A 77 -8.71 16.01 11.86
C VAL A 77 -9.49 16.86 10.86
N GLY A 78 -8.93 17.12 9.68
CA GLY A 78 -9.63 17.83 8.61
C GLY A 78 -10.89 17.12 8.13
N PHE A 79 -10.87 15.79 8.06
CA PHE A 79 -12.07 14.99 7.72
C PHE A 79 -13.14 15.07 8.81
N MET A 80 -12.76 14.99 10.08
CA MET A 80 -13.69 15.15 11.21
C MET A 80 -14.29 16.56 11.25
N ALA A 81 -13.47 17.60 11.04
CA ALA A 81 -13.92 18.99 10.98
C ALA A 81 -14.93 19.25 9.84
N ARG A 82 -14.94 18.42 8.79
CA ARG A 82 -15.95 18.45 7.71
C ARG A 82 -17.23 17.66 8.04
N GLY A 83 -17.40 17.22 9.29
CA GLY A 83 -18.53 16.38 9.70
C GLY A 83 -18.46 14.97 9.11
N CYS A 84 -17.25 14.39 9.04
CA CYS A 84 -16.99 13.07 8.45
C CYS A 84 -17.42 12.97 6.97
N LYS A 85 -17.37 14.10 6.26
CA LYS A 85 -17.65 14.17 4.81
C LYS A 85 -16.34 14.23 4.02
N PRO A 86 -16.23 13.46 2.92
CA PRO A 86 -15.07 13.53 2.05
C PRO A 86 -14.99 14.90 1.38
N ARG A 87 -13.79 15.30 0.96
CA ARG A 87 -13.58 16.60 0.29
C ARG A 87 -14.32 16.69 -1.05
N PHE A 88 -14.44 15.55 -1.74
CA PHE A 88 -15.19 15.42 -2.99
C PHE A 88 -16.13 14.22 -2.88
N LYS A 89 -17.26 14.26 -3.60
CA LYS A 89 -18.33 13.25 -3.50
C LYS A 89 -17.86 11.81 -3.70
N ASN A 90 -16.88 11.61 -4.59
CA ASN A 90 -16.36 10.28 -4.95
C ASN A 90 -15.11 9.88 -4.15
N TRP A 91 -14.65 10.72 -3.23
CA TRP A 91 -13.44 10.44 -2.46
C TRP A 91 -13.78 9.69 -1.18
N THR A 92 -12.85 8.83 -0.77
CA THR A 92 -12.91 8.14 0.52
C THR A 92 -11.84 8.71 1.44
N LEU A 93 -12.01 8.60 2.76
CA LEU A 93 -10.98 8.97 3.73
C LEU A 93 -9.65 8.25 3.44
N ARG A 94 -9.72 6.97 3.02
CA ARG A 94 -8.54 6.18 2.63
C ARG A 94 -7.81 6.82 1.45
N PHE A 95 -8.55 7.28 0.45
CA PHE A 95 -7.97 7.96 -0.70
C PHE A 95 -7.34 9.30 -0.32
N ASP A 96 -8.01 10.09 0.54
CA ASP A 96 -7.48 11.35 1.07
C ASP A 96 -6.14 11.13 1.80
N ILE A 97 -6.09 10.15 2.70
CA ILE A 97 -4.88 9.78 3.45
C ILE A 97 -3.77 9.31 2.48
N LEU A 98 -4.09 8.38 1.58
CA LEU A 98 -3.13 7.84 0.62
C LEU A 98 -2.51 8.95 -0.23
N ARG A 99 -3.36 9.85 -0.75
CA ARG A 99 -2.91 11.01 -1.53
C ARG A 99 -2.01 11.93 -0.72
N ALA A 100 -2.37 12.24 0.52
CA ALA A 100 -1.58 13.11 1.38
C ALA A 100 -0.19 12.49 1.68
N VAL A 101 -0.15 11.19 1.98
CA VAL A 101 1.09 10.42 2.20
C VAL A 101 1.98 10.43 0.96
N ILE A 102 1.44 10.07 -0.22
CA ILE A 102 2.21 10.05 -1.48
C ILE A 102 2.81 11.44 -1.76
N ARG A 103 2.03 12.51 -1.59
CA ARG A 103 2.50 13.88 -1.81
C ARG A 103 3.65 14.26 -0.86
N GLU A 104 3.60 13.84 0.39
CA GLU A 104 4.68 14.14 1.35
C GLU A 104 5.94 13.29 1.08
N CYS A 105 5.78 12.02 0.69
CA CYS A 105 6.88 11.15 0.26
C CYS A 105 7.61 11.74 -0.95
N ALA A 106 6.88 12.17 -1.97
CA ALA A 106 7.42 12.73 -3.21
C ALA A 106 7.80 14.22 -3.12
N ARG A 107 7.77 14.82 -1.92
CA ARG A 107 7.98 16.27 -1.78
C ARG A 107 9.45 16.68 -1.94
N GLY A 108 9.68 17.70 -2.76
CA GLY A 108 10.99 18.35 -2.93
C GLY A 108 12.08 17.38 -3.38
N ALA A 109 13.26 17.52 -2.79
CA ALA A 109 14.44 16.71 -3.13
C ALA A 109 14.25 15.18 -2.95
N ARG A 110 13.24 14.72 -2.20
CA ARG A 110 12.91 13.28 -2.13
C ARG A 110 12.33 12.79 -3.43
N GLY A 111 11.32 13.47 -3.96
CA GLY A 111 10.66 13.08 -5.22
C GLY A 111 11.63 13.09 -6.40
N GLU A 112 12.49 14.10 -6.47
CA GLU A 112 13.55 14.17 -7.49
C GLU A 112 14.48 12.95 -7.41
N ARG A 113 14.97 12.59 -6.22
CA ARG A 113 15.81 11.39 -6.04
C ARG A 113 15.10 10.11 -6.41
N MET A 114 13.82 9.96 -6.05
CA MET A 114 13.04 8.76 -6.38
C MET A 114 13.03 8.49 -7.88
N VAL A 115 12.99 9.55 -8.71
CA VAL A 115 12.84 9.43 -10.17
C VAL A 115 14.18 9.48 -10.90
N ILE A 116 15.08 10.39 -10.49
CA ILE A 116 16.32 10.67 -11.22
C ILE A 116 17.47 9.75 -10.80
N ASP A 117 17.55 9.36 -9.52
CA ASP A 117 18.63 8.53 -9.03
C ASP A 117 18.29 7.04 -9.20
N ALA A 118 18.98 6.39 -10.14
CA ALA A 118 18.79 4.98 -10.48
C ALA A 118 18.91 4.04 -9.27
N LYS A 119 19.76 4.35 -8.29
CA LYS A 119 19.89 3.53 -7.07
C LYS A 119 18.60 3.57 -6.25
N HIS A 120 18.04 4.75 -6.07
CA HIS A 120 16.80 4.94 -5.31
C HIS A 120 15.61 4.36 -6.07
N ALA A 121 15.51 4.61 -7.38
CA ALA A 121 14.49 4.02 -8.24
C ALA A 121 14.50 2.49 -8.19
N ARG A 122 15.69 1.86 -8.27
CA ARG A 122 15.83 0.40 -8.20
C ARG A 122 15.39 -0.18 -6.85
N VAL A 123 15.66 0.52 -5.75
CA VAL A 123 15.20 0.11 -4.40
C VAL A 123 13.69 0.20 -4.30
N ILE A 124 13.07 1.29 -4.78
CA ILE A 124 11.61 1.41 -4.78
C ILE A 124 10.98 0.34 -5.67
N TRP A 125 11.58 0.08 -6.84
CA TRP A 125 11.13 -0.96 -7.74
C TRP A 125 11.18 -2.33 -7.07
N SER A 126 12.29 -2.70 -6.41
CA SER A 126 12.40 -3.99 -5.73
C SER A 126 11.46 -4.12 -4.54
N GLN A 127 11.30 -3.06 -3.74
CA GLN A 127 10.33 -3.02 -2.62
C GLN A 127 8.90 -3.18 -3.13
N SER A 128 8.53 -2.45 -4.19
CA SER A 128 7.20 -2.55 -4.80
C SER A 128 6.95 -3.91 -5.43
N ALA A 129 7.98 -4.55 -6.01
CA ALA A 129 7.91 -5.91 -6.54
C ALA A 129 7.66 -6.94 -5.44
N ALA A 130 8.40 -6.85 -4.32
CA ALA A 130 8.25 -7.75 -3.18
C ALA A 130 6.86 -7.60 -2.53
N PHE A 131 6.48 -6.38 -2.17
CA PHE A 131 5.18 -6.09 -1.57
C PHE A 131 4.02 -6.48 -2.50
N GLY A 132 4.15 -6.14 -3.78
CA GLY A 132 3.19 -6.48 -4.82
C GLY A 132 3.03 -7.98 -5.03
N SER A 133 4.12 -8.74 -4.98
CA SER A 133 4.06 -10.21 -5.12
C SER A 133 3.36 -10.87 -3.95
N VAL A 134 3.63 -10.41 -2.72
CA VAL A 134 2.98 -10.94 -1.51
C VAL A 134 1.49 -10.66 -1.54
N LEU A 135 1.08 -9.39 -1.67
CA LEU A 135 -0.34 -9.03 -1.74
C LEU A 135 -1.03 -9.64 -2.96
N GLY A 136 -0.33 -9.65 -4.09
CA GLY A 136 -0.82 -10.20 -5.34
C GLY A 136 -1.11 -11.69 -5.26
N TRP A 137 -0.27 -12.45 -4.57
CA TRP A 137 -0.51 -13.87 -4.34
C TRP A 137 -1.79 -14.13 -3.53
N PHE A 138 -2.02 -13.36 -2.47
CA PHE A 138 -3.28 -13.44 -1.69
C PHE A 138 -4.49 -13.10 -2.56
N ALA A 139 -4.41 -12.00 -3.32
CA ALA A 139 -5.50 -11.57 -4.20
C ALA A 139 -5.78 -12.59 -5.32
N CYS A 140 -4.73 -13.17 -5.91
CA CYS A 140 -4.88 -14.22 -6.93
C CYS A 140 -5.59 -15.44 -6.35
N ARG A 141 -5.25 -15.88 -5.14
CA ARG A 141 -5.97 -16.96 -4.45
C ARG A 141 -7.44 -16.60 -4.20
N GLN A 142 -7.69 -15.41 -3.67
CA GLN A 142 -9.04 -14.94 -3.36
C GLN A 142 -9.93 -14.84 -4.61
N HIS A 143 -9.36 -14.47 -5.76
CA HIS A 143 -10.09 -14.23 -7.00
C HIS A 143 -9.96 -15.36 -8.04
N GLY A 144 -9.43 -16.52 -7.65
CA GLY A 144 -9.28 -17.67 -8.56
C GLY A 144 -8.44 -17.35 -9.80
N ARG A 145 -7.31 -16.65 -9.61
CA ARG A 145 -6.39 -16.25 -10.68
C ARG A 145 -5.07 -17.00 -10.61
N ARG A 146 -4.49 -17.23 -11.78
CA ARG A 146 -3.11 -17.70 -11.96
C ARG A 146 -2.24 -16.53 -12.40
N LEU A 147 -1.14 -16.35 -11.68
CA LEU A 147 -0.13 -15.36 -11.98
C LEU A 147 0.93 -16.00 -12.87
N GLU A 148 1.17 -15.45 -14.05
CA GLU A 148 2.22 -15.90 -14.96
C GLU A 148 3.13 -14.72 -15.33
N PRO A 149 4.42 -14.74 -14.94
CA PRO A 149 5.38 -13.74 -15.40
C PRO A 149 5.76 -14.04 -16.86
N VAL A 150 5.74 -13.02 -17.71
CA VAL A 150 6.13 -13.11 -19.12
C VAL A 150 7.17 -12.04 -19.41
N HIS A 151 8.28 -12.42 -20.01
CA HIS A 151 9.32 -11.46 -20.39
C HIS A 151 9.20 -11.17 -21.88
N ALA A 152 9.02 -9.90 -22.23
CA ALA A 152 8.93 -9.43 -23.62
C ALA A 152 9.57 -8.05 -23.73
N ASN A 153 10.35 -7.83 -24.80
CA ASN A 153 11.10 -6.59 -25.05
C ASN A 153 12.04 -6.20 -23.88
N GLY A 154 12.65 -7.19 -23.21
CA GLY A 154 13.52 -6.96 -22.06
C GLY A 154 12.78 -6.49 -20.79
N LEU A 155 11.44 -6.49 -20.80
CA LEU A 155 10.61 -6.07 -19.67
C LEU A 155 9.82 -7.26 -19.11
N GLU A 156 9.63 -7.26 -17.79
CA GLU A 156 8.69 -8.16 -17.14
C GLU A 156 7.25 -7.65 -17.34
N HIS A 157 6.40 -8.52 -17.85
CA HIS A 157 4.95 -8.37 -17.94
C HIS A 157 4.30 -9.41 -17.03
N VAL A 158 3.13 -9.09 -16.52
CA VAL A 158 2.42 -9.94 -15.57
C VAL A 158 1.07 -10.33 -16.15
N TRP A 159 0.88 -11.62 -16.42
CA TRP A 159 -0.39 -12.18 -16.86
C TRP A 159 -1.21 -12.65 -15.67
N LEU A 160 -2.45 -12.17 -15.60
CA LEU A 160 -3.45 -12.64 -14.64
C LEU A 160 -4.51 -13.42 -15.39
N ARG A 161 -4.42 -14.75 -15.33
CA ARG A 161 -5.34 -15.65 -16.03
C ARG A 161 -6.41 -16.18 -15.09
N SER A 162 -7.60 -16.46 -15.62
CA SER A 162 -8.58 -17.25 -14.88
C SER A 162 -8.02 -18.64 -14.59
N ALA A 163 -8.23 -19.14 -13.36
CA ALA A 163 -7.89 -20.51 -13.00
C ALA A 163 -8.94 -21.54 -13.50
N ALA A 164 -10.05 -21.07 -14.07
CA ALA A 164 -11.09 -21.92 -14.61
C ALA A 164 -10.56 -22.77 -15.79
N PRO A 165 -11.03 -24.02 -15.96
CA PRO A 165 -10.68 -24.84 -17.11
C PRO A 165 -11.07 -24.15 -18.42
N LEU A 166 -10.17 -24.15 -19.39
CA LEU A 166 -10.47 -23.69 -20.75
C LEU A 166 -11.05 -24.85 -21.55
N THR A 167 -12.20 -24.64 -22.19
CA THR A 167 -12.67 -25.53 -23.26
C THR A 167 -12.16 -25.03 -24.62
N PRO A 168 -12.04 -25.90 -25.64
CA PRO A 168 -11.61 -25.49 -26.99
C PRO A 168 -12.45 -24.38 -27.62
N THR A 169 -13.71 -24.24 -27.18
CA THR A 169 -14.67 -23.24 -27.68
C THR A 169 -14.70 -21.95 -26.84
N THR A 170 -13.87 -21.84 -25.80
CA THR A 170 -13.88 -20.69 -24.89
C THR A 170 -13.36 -19.43 -25.60
N LYS A 171 -14.25 -18.45 -25.82
CA LYS A 171 -13.87 -17.10 -26.26
C LYS A 171 -13.05 -16.40 -25.18
N ARG A 172 -12.00 -15.67 -25.59
CA ARG A 172 -11.09 -14.98 -24.67
C ARG A 172 -11.29 -13.48 -24.76
N PHE A 173 -11.38 -12.84 -23.59
CA PHE A 173 -11.32 -11.39 -23.45
C PHE A 173 -10.00 -11.02 -22.76
N VAL A 174 -9.20 -10.18 -23.40
CA VAL A 174 -7.87 -9.78 -22.93
C VAL A 174 -7.87 -8.30 -22.64
N VAL A 175 -7.36 -7.93 -21.46
CA VAL A 175 -7.24 -6.52 -21.03
C VAL A 175 -5.76 -6.21 -20.87
N LEU A 176 -5.28 -5.22 -21.64
CA LEU A 176 -3.97 -4.63 -21.43
C LEU A 176 -4.09 -3.51 -20.39
N TYR A 177 -3.44 -3.69 -19.24
CA TYR A 177 -3.40 -2.68 -18.19
C TYR A 177 -1.99 -2.08 -18.08
N VAL A 178 -1.89 -0.77 -18.28
CA VAL A 178 -0.64 -0.02 -18.11
C VAL A 178 -0.69 0.64 -16.74
N HIS A 179 0.25 0.26 -15.87
CA HIS A 179 0.27 0.73 -14.49
C HIS A 179 0.87 2.13 -14.33
N GLY A 180 0.49 2.82 -13.26
CA GLY A 180 1.10 4.09 -12.87
C GLY A 180 2.42 3.92 -12.10
N GLY A 181 2.94 5.03 -11.57
CA GLY A 181 4.17 5.01 -10.77
C GLY A 181 5.33 5.76 -11.43
N GLY A 182 5.05 6.92 -12.03
CA GLY A 182 6.07 7.86 -12.51
C GLY A 182 7.00 7.31 -13.58
N PHE A 183 6.56 6.32 -14.37
CA PHE A 183 7.29 5.65 -15.45
C PHE A 183 8.57 4.89 -15.09
N ALA A 184 9.15 5.13 -13.91
CA ALA A 184 10.46 4.62 -13.54
C ALA A 184 10.51 3.88 -12.19
N VAL A 185 9.50 4.05 -11.32
CA VAL A 185 9.68 3.73 -9.89
C VAL A 185 8.94 2.49 -9.40
N MET A 186 7.83 2.09 -10.01
CA MET A 186 7.01 0.99 -9.51
C MET A 186 7.08 -0.25 -10.40
N SER A 187 7.11 -1.43 -9.78
CA SER A 187 7.00 -2.72 -10.46
C SER A 187 5.54 -3.01 -10.85
N PRO A 188 5.29 -3.66 -12.01
CA PRO A 188 3.94 -4.12 -12.39
C PRO A 188 3.32 -5.04 -11.33
N ARG A 189 4.16 -5.75 -10.57
CA ARG A 189 3.74 -6.65 -9.49
C ARG A 189 2.96 -5.93 -8.40
N LEU A 190 3.21 -4.65 -8.15
CA LEU A 190 2.44 -3.85 -7.18
C LEU A 190 0.94 -3.80 -7.51
N TYR A 191 0.59 -3.95 -8.79
CA TYR A 191 -0.77 -3.82 -9.28
C TYR A 191 -1.49 -5.16 -9.45
N ILE A 192 -0.89 -6.29 -9.06
CA ILE A 192 -1.51 -7.61 -9.20
C ILE A 192 -2.86 -7.67 -8.47
N ALA A 193 -2.93 -7.20 -7.22
CA ALA A 193 -4.16 -7.25 -6.44
C ALA A 193 -5.28 -6.42 -7.07
N PHE A 194 -4.93 -5.24 -7.59
CA PHE A 194 -5.86 -4.41 -8.35
C PHE A 194 -6.30 -5.10 -9.64
N GLY A 195 -5.36 -5.62 -10.44
CA GLY A 195 -5.64 -6.32 -11.69
C GLY A 195 -6.53 -7.55 -11.49
N ALA A 196 -6.32 -8.33 -10.43
CA ALA A 196 -7.16 -9.47 -10.09
C ALA A 196 -8.60 -9.05 -9.76
N THR A 197 -8.75 -7.97 -8.98
CA THR A 197 -10.06 -7.39 -8.65
C THR A 197 -10.76 -6.85 -9.90
N LEU A 198 -10.01 -6.12 -10.74
CA LEU A 198 -10.51 -5.53 -11.98
C LEU A 198 -10.98 -6.62 -12.95
N ALA A 199 -10.21 -7.70 -13.13
CA ALA A 199 -10.59 -8.82 -13.99
C ALA A 199 -11.93 -9.45 -13.55
N VAL A 200 -12.14 -9.64 -12.25
CA VAL A 200 -13.42 -10.15 -11.71
C VAL A 200 -14.56 -9.16 -11.97
N ALA A 201 -14.32 -7.86 -11.82
CA ALA A 201 -15.34 -6.84 -12.10
C ALA A 201 -15.74 -6.82 -13.58
N ILE A 202 -14.75 -6.91 -14.48
CA ILE A 202 -14.96 -6.97 -15.93
C ILE A 202 -15.75 -8.24 -16.30
N GLU A 203 -15.39 -9.39 -15.76
CA GLU A 203 -16.14 -10.64 -16.02
C GLU A 203 -17.60 -10.54 -15.58
N LYS A 204 -17.87 -9.95 -14.41
CA LYS A 204 -19.24 -9.73 -13.93
C LYS A 204 -20.03 -8.83 -14.86
N GLU A 205 -19.41 -7.75 -15.34
CA GLU A 205 -20.06 -6.82 -16.25
C GLU A 205 -20.30 -7.46 -17.62
N LEU A 206 -19.33 -8.21 -18.16
CA LEU A 206 -19.50 -8.93 -19.42
C LEU A 206 -20.63 -9.96 -19.34
N ARG A 207 -20.71 -10.73 -18.26
CA ARG A 207 -21.83 -11.66 -18.01
C ARG A 207 -23.18 -10.95 -18.00
N ARG A 208 -23.26 -9.81 -17.30
CA ARG A 208 -24.47 -8.97 -17.25
C ARG A 208 -24.91 -8.48 -18.61
N GLN A 209 -23.96 -8.03 -19.45
CA GLN A 209 -24.23 -7.51 -20.79
C GLN A 209 -24.56 -8.60 -21.81
N LEU A 210 -23.97 -9.79 -21.65
CA LEU A 210 -24.12 -10.92 -22.59
C LEU A 210 -25.25 -11.89 -22.20
N GLY A 211 -25.89 -11.72 -21.04
CA GLY A 211 -26.99 -12.58 -20.60
C GLY A 211 -26.58 -14.01 -20.24
N THR A 212 -25.32 -14.22 -19.85
CA THR A 212 -24.75 -15.52 -19.43
C THR A 212 -24.33 -15.49 -17.97
#